data_AF-A0A3M1E0N1-F1
#
_entry.id   AF-A0A3M1E0N1-F1
#
_cell.length_a   1.000
_cell.length_b   1.000
_cell.length_c   1.000
_cell.angle_alpha   90.00
_cell.angle_beta   90.00
_cell.angle_gamma   90.00
#
_symmetry.space_group_name_H-M   'P 1'
#
loop_
_entity.id
_entity.type
_entity.pdbx_description
1 polymer ?
#
loop_
_entity_poly.entity_id
_entity_poly.type
_entity_poly.pdbx_seq_one_letter_code
_entity_poly.pdbx_strand_id
1 'polypeptide(L)'
;MAELTVQNNSGIVVCAVYISPVESESWGENALAKDDVLRSGSQHVFQIPEGSYDLRADDCNGNLVAYYFGVDLAGRQTWSLDPVQRAPVRVVNNSSQEICYLYISPAGNETWGPDWMGQDTTIPAGSARTFQVPLGTYDLRADDCDHNPLSVQSGIPIEATGITWKLEDVEEASLTLVNNLDIPICYVFISPSRSTDWGANWLGNETIPPGGSYTFHLPTGTYDLSARGCDNNPVSEEVQGQEIAGKVIWTVSP
;
A
#
# COMPACT_ATOMS: atom_id res chain seq x y z
N MET A 1 -16.28 24.42 -29.00
CA MET A 1 -16.54 23.53 -27.84
C MET A 1 -16.48 22.12 -28.39
N ALA A 2 -15.60 21.30 -27.84
CA ALA A 2 -15.55 19.87 -28.11
C ALA A 2 -16.57 19.13 -27.24
N GLU A 3 -17.11 18.05 -27.78
CA GLU A 3 -17.98 17.11 -27.09
C GLU A 3 -17.23 15.79 -26.96
N LEU A 4 -16.77 15.49 -25.74
CA LEU A 4 -16.09 14.24 -25.42
C LEU A 4 -17.08 13.26 -24.81
N THR A 5 -17.39 12.18 -25.51
CA THR A 5 -18.14 11.05 -24.96
C THR A 5 -17.16 10.06 -24.35
N VAL A 6 -17.22 9.87 -23.03
CA VAL A 6 -16.48 8.80 -22.35
C VAL A 6 -17.41 7.59 -22.25
N GLN A 7 -17.09 6.53 -22.98
CA GLN A 7 -17.85 5.29 -22.98
C GLN A 7 -17.12 4.25 -22.12
N ASN A 8 -17.76 3.80 -21.04
CA ASN A 8 -17.14 2.85 -20.14
C ASN A 8 -17.45 1.41 -20.54
N ASN A 9 -16.57 0.80 -21.32
CA ASN A 9 -16.62 -0.63 -21.66
C ASN A 9 -15.65 -1.46 -20.79
N SER A 10 -15.12 -0.88 -19.71
CA SER A 10 -13.99 -1.45 -18.96
C SER A 10 -14.33 -2.68 -18.10
N GLY A 11 -15.62 -2.92 -17.87
CA GLY A 11 -16.10 -3.89 -16.89
C GLY A 11 -16.08 -3.37 -15.44
N ILE A 12 -15.65 -2.13 -15.20
CA ILE A 12 -15.45 -1.52 -13.88
C ILE A 12 -16.36 -0.30 -13.74
N VAL A 13 -16.81 0.03 -12.53
CA VAL A 13 -17.45 1.33 -12.26
C VAL A 13 -16.38 2.40 -12.14
N VAL A 14 -16.44 3.41 -13.00
CA VAL A 14 -15.53 4.56 -12.98
C VAL A 14 -16.15 5.63 -12.09
N CYS A 15 -15.40 6.03 -11.07
CA CYS A 15 -15.84 7.03 -10.09
C CYS A 15 -15.12 8.37 -10.26
N ALA A 16 -14.02 8.41 -11.01
CA ALA A 16 -13.38 9.67 -11.37
C ALA A 16 -12.95 9.69 -12.83
N VAL A 17 -13.16 10.85 -13.48
CA VAL A 17 -12.63 11.17 -14.80
C VAL A 17 -11.89 12.49 -14.69
N TYR A 18 -10.64 12.54 -15.12
CA TYR A 18 -9.81 13.72 -15.15
C TYR A 18 -9.54 14.11 -16.60
N ILE A 19 -9.66 15.41 -16.87
CA ILE A 19 -9.47 15.99 -18.20
C ILE A 19 -8.62 17.25 -18.01
N SER A 20 -7.31 17.08 -18.14
CA SER A 20 -6.33 18.10 -17.78
C SER A 20 -5.68 18.69 -19.03
N PRO A 21 -5.52 20.01 -19.17
CA PRO A 21 -4.72 20.58 -20.26
C PRO A 21 -3.30 20.01 -20.22
N VAL A 22 -2.71 19.71 -21.38
CA VAL A 22 -1.34 19.13 -21.47
C VAL A 22 -0.24 19.96 -20.81
N GLU A 23 -0.48 21.26 -20.62
CA GLU A 23 0.45 22.19 -19.95
C GLU A 23 0.31 22.16 -18.41
N SER A 24 -0.63 21.40 -17.87
CA SER A 24 -0.87 21.29 -16.42
C SER A 24 0.06 20.26 -15.79
N GLU A 25 0.65 20.59 -14.65
CA GLU A 25 1.48 19.66 -13.86
C GLU A 25 0.65 18.73 -12.96
N SER A 26 -0.69 18.85 -12.98
CA SER A 26 -1.59 18.02 -12.17
C SER A 26 -2.86 17.63 -12.93
N TRP A 27 -3.53 16.56 -12.49
CA TRP A 27 -4.78 16.07 -13.09
C TRP A 27 -6.01 16.95 -12.80
N GLY A 28 -5.94 17.82 -11.79
CA GLY A 28 -7.05 18.67 -11.37
C GLY A 28 -8.15 17.91 -10.62
N GLU A 29 -9.34 18.49 -10.60
CA GLU A 29 -10.52 17.92 -9.94
C GLU A 29 -11.18 16.83 -10.81
N ASN A 30 -11.95 15.96 -10.16
CA ASN A 30 -12.81 15.00 -10.86
C ASN A 30 -13.86 15.77 -11.68
N ALA A 31 -13.91 15.48 -12.98
CA ALA A 31 -14.86 16.08 -13.92
C ALA A 31 -16.28 15.53 -13.76
N LEU A 32 -16.46 14.35 -13.14
CA LEU A 32 -17.78 13.84 -12.77
C LEU A 32 -18.38 14.68 -11.65
N ALA A 33 -19.70 14.87 -11.68
CA ALA A 33 -20.41 15.54 -10.60
C ALA A 33 -20.27 14.75 -9.29
N LYS A 34 -20.43 15.44 -8.16
CA LYS A 34 -20.44 14.79 -6.84
C LYS A 34 -21.50 13.67 -6.82
N ASP A 35 -21.08 12.47 -6.44
CA ASP A 35 -21.87 11.23 -6.41
C ASP A 35 -22.24 10.64 -7.79
N ASP A 36 -21.79 11.24 -8.90
CA ASP A 36 -21.95 10.66 -10.23
C ASP A 36 -20.88 9.58 -10.48
N VAL A 37 -21.30 8.48 -11.08
CA VAL A 37 -20.44 7.34 -11.40
C VAL A 37 -20.77 6.80 -12.78
N LEU A 38 -19.74 6.52 -13.55
CA LEU A 38 -19.88 5.95 -14.88
C LEU A 38 -19.84 4.42 -14.77
N ARG A 39 -21.01 3.78 -14.77
CA ARG A 39 -21.13 2.31 -14.70
C ARG A 39 -20.62 1.65 -15.99
N SER A 40 -20.18 0.41 -15.90
CA SER A 40 -19.83 -0.35 -17.10
C SER A 40 -21.05 -0.49 -18.04
N GLY A 41 -20.81 -0.30 -19.34
CA GLY A 41 -21.84 -0.24 -20.39
C GLY A 41 -22.50 1.14 -20.55
N SER A 42 -22.21 2.10 -19.66
CA SER A 42 -22.75 3.47 -19.76
C SER A 42 -21.75 4.46 -20.37
N GLN A 43 -22.24 5.64 -20.72
CA GLN A 43 -21.42 6.73 -21.24
C GLN A 43 -21.77 8.05 -20.55
N HIS A 44 -20.80 8.96 -20.46
CA HIS A 44 -20.99 10.34 -20.02
C HIS A 44 -20.45 11.29 -21.09
N VAL A 45 -21.11 12.44 -21.28
CA VAL A 45 -20.73 13.42 -22.30
C VAL A 45 -20.28 14.70 -21.62
N PHE A 46 -19.04 15.11 -21.90
CA PHE A 46 -18.46 16.35 -21.41
C PHE A 46 -18.40 17.40 -22.51
N GLN A 47 -18.69 18.65 -22.16
CA GLN A 47 -18.53 19.81 -23.03
C GLN A 47 -17.28 20.57 -22.59
N ILE A 48 -16.26 20.61 -23.45
CA ILE A 48 -14.90 21.07 -23.09
C ILE A 48 -14.41 22.07 -24.14
N PRO A 49 -13.66 23.11 -23.76
CA PRO A 49 -12.97 23.94 -24.75
C PRO A 49 -12.09 23.10 -25.67
N GLU A 50 -12.04 23.45 -26.95
CA GLU A 50 -11.15 22.76 -27.89
C GLU A 50 -9.68 23.01 -27.52
N GLY A 51 -8.84 21.99 -27.67
CA GLY A 51 -7.43 22.06 -27.26
C GLY A 51 -6.86 20.66 -26.99
N SER A 52 -5.62 20.63 -26.51
CA SER A 52 -4.90 19.39 -26.20
C SER A 52 -5.00 19.06 -24.71
N TYR A 53 -5.39 17.83 -24.38
CA TYR A 53 -5.64 17.38 -23.01
C TYR A 53 -5.05 16.00 -22.74
N ASP A 54 -4.70 15.77 -21.49
CA ASP A 54 -4.48 14.47 -20.89
C ASP A 54 -5.77 13.97 -20.24
N LEU A 55 -6.10 12.70 -20.47
CA LEU A 55 -7.32 12.06 -19.99
C LEU A 55 -6.94 10.93 -19.03
N ARG A 56 -7.66 10.81 -17.91
CA ARG A 56 -7.49 9.70 -16.95
C ARG A 56 -8.83 9.30 -16.36
N ALA A 57 -9.05 8.01 -16.15
CA ALA A 57 -10.24 7.47 -15.50
C ALA A 57 -9.80 6.52 -14.39
N ASP A 58 -10.42 6.65 -13.22
CA ASP A 58 -10.14 5.83 -12.05
C ASP A 58 -11.41 5.14 -11.53
N ASP A 59 -11.23 3.97 -10.91
CA ASP A 59 -12.30 3.26 -10.22
C ASP A 59 -12.63 3.92 -8.87
N CYS A 60 -13.61 3.37 -8.16
CA CYS A 60 -14.09 3.94 -6.89
C CYS A 60 -13.10 3.82 -5.71
N ASN A 61 -12.00 3.10 -5.92
CA ASN A 61 -10.89 2.99 -4.98
C ASN A 61 -9.68 3.85 -5.44
N GLY A 62 -9.84 4.68 -6.48
CA GLY A 62 -8.76 5.51 -7.02
C GLY A 62 -7.72 4.74 -7.84
N ASN A 63 -8.00 3.49 -8.23
CA ASN A 63 -7.09 2.75 -9.11
C ASN A 63 -7.30 3.17 -10.56
N LEU A 64 -6.20 3.29 -11.29
CA LEU A 64 -6.19 3.65 -12.70
C LEU A 64 -6.97 2.63 -13.56
N VAL A 65 -7.96 3.10 -14.32
CA VAL A 65 -8.71 2.32 -15.31
C VAL A 65 -8.12 2.51 -16.70
N ALA A 66 -7.88 3.76 -17.10
CA ALA A 66 -7.22 4.10 -18.36
C ALA A 66 -6.66 5.52 -18.32
N TYR A 67 -5.66 5.80 -19.16
CA TYR A 67 -5.18 7.16 -19.41
C TYR A 67 -4.74 7.34 -20.87
N TYR A 68 -4.80 8.57 -21.36
CA TYR A 68 -4.29 8.99 -22.66
C TYR A 68 -3.61 10.34 -22.51
N PHE A 69 -2.43 10.50 -23.09
CA PHE A 69 -1.69 11.77 -23.08
C PHE A 69 -1.82 12.48 -24.43
N GLY A 70 -1.89 13.82 -24.40
CA GLY A 70 -1.78 14.65 -25.60
C GLY A 70 -2.92 14.49 -26.61
N VAL A 71 -4.16 14.32 -26.13
CA VAL A 71 -5.34 14.15 -26.99
C VAL A 71 -5.85 15.52 -27.45
N ASP A 72 -5.86 15.76 -28.77
CA ASP A 72 -6.46 16.95 -29.37
C ASP A 72 -7.98 16.83 -29.44
N LEU A 73 -8.67 17.45 -28.49
CA LEU A 73 -10.13 17.49 -28.42
C LEU A 73 -10.68 18.59 -29.34
N ALA A 74 -11.33 18.16 -30.43
CA ALA A 74 -12.07 19.03 -31.36
C ALA A 74 -13.31 18.35 -31.92
N GLY A 75 -14.42 19.08 -32.05
CA GLY A 75 -15.69 18.54 -32.53
C GLY A 75 -16.26 17.46 -31.60
N ARG A 76 -16.87 16.41 -32.15
CA ARG A 76 -17.36 15.25 -31.38
C ARG A 76 -16.34 14.14 -31.38
N GLN A 77 -15.98 13.66 -30.20
CA GLN A 77 -15.04 12.54 -30.02
C GLN A 77 -15.56 11.54 -29.00
N THR A 78 -15.06 10.31 -29.08
CA THR A 78 -15.39 9.25 -28.14
C THR A 78 -14.11 8.63 -27.61
N TRP A 79 -13.98 8.65 -26.30
CA TRP A 79 -12.96 7.90 -25.57
C TRP A 79 -13.62 6.64 -25.01
N SER A 80 -13.25 5.48 -25.56
CA SER A 80 -13.72 4.18 -25.07
C SER A 80 -12.75 3.65 -24.02
N LEU A 81 -13.25 3.36 -22.82
CA LEU A 81 -12.50 2.65 -21.79
C LEU A 81 -12.60 1.16 -22.11
N ASP A 82 -11.53 0.60 -22.64
CA ASP A 82 -11.49 -0.81 -23.04
C ASP A 82 -11.54 -1.76 -21.82
N PRO A 83 -12.02 -3.00 -22.01
CA PRO A 83 -12.06 -4.01 -20.96
C PRO A 83 -10.70 -4.14 -20.26
N VAL A 84 -10.66 -3.80 -18.98
CA VAL A 84 -9.46 -4.01 -18.17
C VAL A 84 -9.38 -5.51 -17.90
N GLN A 85 -8.35 -6.17 -18.44
CA GLN A 85 -8.09 -7.56 -18.13
C GLN A 85 -7.80 -7.66 -16.63
N ARG A 86 -8.56 -8.51 -15.94
CA ARG A 86 -8.38 -8.81 -14.53
C ARG A 86 -8.04 -10.28 -14.37
N ALA A 87 -7.25 -10.57 -13.37
CA ALA A 87 -6.93 -11.93 -12.97
C ALA A 87 -7.23 -12.15 -11.48
N PRO A 88 -7.50 -13.40 -11.07
CA PRO A 88 -7.81 -13.71 -9.70
C PRO A 88 -6.56 -13.62 -8.82
N VAL A 89 -6.62 -12.82 -7.75
CA VAL A 89 -5.70 -12.90 -6.61
C VAL A 89 -6.43 -13.65 -5.50
N ARG A 90 -6.05 -14.91 -5.29
CA ARG A 90 -6.61 -15.73 -4.21
C ARG A 90 -5.75 -15.59 -2.96
N VAL A 91 -6.27 -14.84 -1.98
CA VAL A 91 -5.67 -14.66 -0.66
C VAL A 91 -6.11 -15.81 0.25
N VAL A 92 -5.17 -16.56 0.79
CA VAL A 92 -5.41 -17.70 1.67
C VAL A 92 -4.80 -17.40 3.03
N ASN A 93 -5.63 -17.35 4.05
CA ASN A 93 -5.19 -17.15 5.42
C ASN A 93 -4.97 -18.51 6.09
N ASN A 94 -3.75 -19.02 6.05
CA ASN A 94 -3.32 -20.17 6.84
C ASN A 94 -2.69 -19.75 8.18
N SER A 95 -2.57 -18.44 8.44
CA SER A 95 -2.12 -17.93 9.74
C SER A 95 -3.20 -18.10 10.81
N SER A 96 -2.79 -17.97 12.06
CA SER A 96 -3.64 -17.94 13.25
C SER A 96 -4.39 -16.62 13.44
N GLN A 97 -4.00 -15.56 12.71
CA GLN A 97 -4.55 -14.22 12.84
C GLN A 97 -5.60 -13.94 11.76
N GLU A 98 -6.64 -13.19 12.10
CA GLU A 98 -7.64 -12.73 11.14
C GLU A 98 -7.09 -11.59 10.27
N ILE A 99 -7.25 -11.68 8.94
CA ILE A 99 -6.91 -10.57 8.04
C ILE A 99 -8.09 -9.62 8.00
N CYS A 100 -7.87 -8.39 8.50
CA CYS A 100 -8.88 -7.34 8.53
C CYS A 100 -8.68 -6.31 7.41
N TYR A 101 -7.44 -6.06 6.99
CA TYR A 101 -7.14 -5.11 5.91
C TYR A 101 -6.27 -5.75 4.83
N LEU A 102 -6.54 -5.39 3.57
CA LEU A 102 -5.80 -5.85 2.41
C LEU A 102 -5.49 -4.69 1.48
N TYR A 103 -4.24 -4.54 1.09
CA TYR A 103 -3.78 -3.52 0.17
C TYR A 103 -3.11 -4.18 -1.04
N ILE A 104 -3.54 -3.77 -2.23
CA ILE A 104 -2.98 -4.20 -3.52
C ILE A 104 -2.67 -2.92 -4.29
N SER A 105 -1.45 -2.42 -4.15
CA SER A 105 -1.01 -1.13 -4.70
C SER A 105 -0.15 -1.36 -5.94
N PRO A 106 -0.35 -0.60 -7.05
CA PRO A 106 0.58 -0.63 -8.18
C PRO A 106 2.03 -0.41 -7.71
N ALA A 107 2.95 -1.22 -8.22
CA ALA A 107 4.36 -1.14 -7.82
C ALA A 107 4.94 0.25 -8.12
N GLY A 108 5.63 0.83 -7.13
CA GLY A 108 6.23 2.17 -7.22
C GLY A 108 5.33 3.31 -6.74
N ASN A 109 4.09 3.03 -6.32
CA ASN A 109 3.30 4.01 -5.58
C ASN A 109 3.87 4.23 -4.17
N GLU A 110 3.97 5.50 -3.75
CA GLU A 110 4.45 5.86 -2.40
C GLU A 110 3.42 5.57 -1.29
N THR A 111 2.18 5.22 -1.65
CA THR A 111 1.10 4.92 -0.71
C THR A 111 0.39 3.61 -1.07
N TRP A 112 -0.18 2.95 -0.06
CA TRP A 112 -0.87 1.65 -0.22
C TRP A 112 -2.27 1.77 -0.85
N GLY A 113 -2.83 2.98 -0.91
CA GLY A 113 -4.21 3.20 -1.35
C GLY A 113 -5.24 2.73 -0.32
N PRO A 114 -6.53 2.63 -0.72
CA PRO A 114 -7.58 2.16 0.17
C PRO A 114 -7.52 0.65 0.40
N ASP A 115 -8.17 0.22 1.46
CA ASP A 115 -8.37 -1.20 1.77
C ASP A 115 -9.29 -1.88 0.73
N TRP A 116 -8.83 -3.00 0.19
CA TRP A 116 -9.51 -3.83 -0.79
C TRP A 116 -10.56 -4.76 -0.17
N MET A 117 -10.58 -4.95 1.16
CA MET A 117 -11.53 -5.83 1.84
C MET A 117 -12.95 -5.28 1.81
N GLY A 118 -13.10 -3.94 1.86
CA GLY A 118 -14.38 -3.23 1.98
C GLY A 118 -14.89 -3.22 3.43
N GLN A 119 -15.90 -2.38 3.72
CA GLN A 119 -16.47 -2.29 5.08
C GLN A 119 -17.01 -3.64 5.57
N ASP A 120 -16.70 -3.99 6.82
CA ASP A 120 -17.21 -5.15 7.57
C ASP A 120 -16.92 -6.53 6.96
N THR A 121 -15.85 -6.68 6.18
CA THR A 121 -15.45 -7.99 5.65
C THR A 121 -14.02 -8.35 6.03
N THR A 122 -13.81 -9.56 6.57
CA THR A 122 -12.49 -10.08 6.99
C THR A 122 -12.19 -11.42 6.29
N ILE A 123 -10.95 -11.91 6.39
CA ILE A 123 -10.59 -13.30 6.05
C ILE A 123 -10.15 -13.99 7.35
N PRO A 124 -11.04 -14.75 8.01
CA PRO A 124 -10.71 -15.48 9.23
C PRO A 124 -9.58 -16.50 9.01
N ALA A 125 -8.93 -16.92 10.09
CA ALA A 125 -7.96 -18.01 10.08
C ALA A 125 -8.53 -19.27 9.39
N GLY A 126 -7.73 -19.90 8.54
CA GLY A 126 -8.11 -21.06 7.72
C GLY A 126 -9.02 -20.76 6.52
N SER A 127 -9.38 -19.50 6.28
CA SER A 127 -10.27 -19.10 5.18
C SER A 127 -9.51 -18.52 3.99
N ALA A 128 -10.20 -18.33 2.86
CA ALA A 128 -9.64 -17.71 1.68
C ALA A 128 -10.67 -16.82 0.96
N ARG A 129 -10.19 -15.76 0.32
CA ARG A 129 -11.00 -14.87 -0.51
C ARG A 129 -10.28 -14.60 -1.83
N THR A 130 -11.03 -14.29 -2.88
CA THR A 130 -10.47 -13.99 -4.20
C THR A 130 -10.90 -12.61 -4.65
N PHE A 131 -9.93 -11.83 -5.11
CA PHE A 131 -10.11 -10.48 -5.64
C PHE A 131 -9.81 -10.49 -7.13
N GLN A 132 -10.58 -9.74 -7.92
CA GLN A 132 -10.29 -9.55 -9.34
C GLN A 132 -9.44 -8.30 -9.49
N VAL A 133 -8.16 -8.47 -9.80
CA VAL A 133 -7.19 -7.36 -9.86
C VAL A 133 -6.78 -7.14 -11.31
N PRO A 134 -6.65 -5.89 -11.79
CA PRO A 134 -6.11 -5.62 -13.11
C PRO A 134 -4.73 -6.27 -13.31
N LEU A 135 -4.41 -6.61 -14.56
CA LEU A 135 -3.07 -7.10 -14.88
C LEU A 135 -2.04 -6.00 -14.64
N GLY A 136 -0.87 -6.38 -14.11
CA GLY A 136 0.19 -5.42 -13.79
C GLY A 136 1.13 -5.94 -12.71
N THR A 137 2.00 -5.08 -12.22
CA THR A 137 2.92 -5.39 -11.11
C THR A 137 2.48 -4.62 -9.87
N TYR A 138 2.38 -5.32 -8.73
CA TYR A 138 1.79 -4.79 -7.50
C TYR A 138 2.63 -5.08 -6.27
N ASP A 139 2.54 -4.19 -5.30
CA ASP A 139 2.91 -4.43 -3.91
C ASP A 139 1.66 -4.87 -3.14
N LEU A 140 1.78 -5.94 -2.35
CA LEU A 140 0.71 -6.59 -1.60
C LEU A 140 0.97 -6.45 -0.11
N ARG A 141 -0.02 -6.04 0.67
CA ARG A 141 0.04 -5.98 2.14
C ARG A 141 -1.26 -6.44 2.76
N ALA A 142 -1.16 -7.23 3.83
CA ALA A 142 -2.29 -7.73 4.59
C ALA A 142 -2.02 -7.50 6.07
N ASP A 143 -2.99 -6.93 6.78
CA ASP A 143 -2.87 -6.56 8.18
C ASP A 143 -3.96 -7.23 9.02
N ASP A 144 -3.66 -7.40 10.31
CA ASP A 144 -4.62 -7.80 11.33
C ASP A 144 -5.60 -6.66 11.65
N CYS A 145 -6.50 -6.88 12.61
CA CYS A 145 -7.54 -5.92 12.97
C CYS A 145 -7.02 -4.71 13.75
N ASP A 146 -5.78 -4.76 14.23
CA ASP A 146 -5.08 -3.67 14.90
C ASP A 146 -4.09 -2.93 13.96
N HIS A 147 -4.17 -3.19 12.65
CA HIS A 147 -3.28 -2.66 11.60
C HIS A 147 -1.82 -3.12 11.68
N ASN A 148 -1.53 -4.24 12.37
CA ASN A 148 -0.20 -4.84 12.31
C ASN A 148 -0.06 -5.66 11.01
N PRO A 149 1.06 -5.53 10.28
CA PRO A 149 1.27 -6.26 9.05
C PRO A 149 1.48 -7.76 9.31
N LEU A 150 0.63 -8.58 8.70
CA LEU A 150 0.73 -10.05 8.69
C LEU A 150 1.59 -10.55 7.51
N SER A 151 1.55 -9.85 6.38
CA SER A 151 2.40 -10.17 5.22
C SER A 151 2.54 -8.96 4.31
N VAL A 152 3.77 -8.73 3.81
CA VAL A 152 4.09 -7.70 2.82
C VAL A 152 4.93 -8.33 1.72
N GLN A 153 4.56 -8.12 0.46
CA GLN A 153 5.30 -8.57 -0.73
C GLN A 153 5.37 -7.45 -1.75
N SER A 154 6.51 -7.28 -2.42
CA SER A 154 6.70 -6.21 -3.39
C SER A 154 7.01 -6.74 -4.78
N GLY A 155 6.57 -6.01 -5.81
CA GLY A 155 6.90 -6.30 -7.20
C GLY A 155 6.27 -7.59 -7.74
N ILE A 156 5.06 -7.95 -7.27
CA ILE A 156 4.37 -9.17 -7.66
C ILE A 156 3.64 -8.97 -9.00
N PRO A 157 3.98 -9.73 -10.06
CA PRO A 157 3.25 -9.68 -11.31
C PRO A 157 1.92 -10.43 -11.20
N ILE A 158 0.83 -9.75 -11.56
CA ILE A 158 -0.50 -10.30 -11.74
C ILE A 158 -0.73 -10.45 -13.24
N GLU A 159 -0.54 -11.67 -13.74
CA GLU A 159 -0.75 -12.04 -15.14
C GLU A 159 -2.10 -12.73 -15.34
N ALA A 160 -2.48 -13.03 -16.58
CA ALA A 160 -3.82 -13.54 -16.94
C ALA A 160 -4.26 -14.81 -16.17
N THR A 161 -3.32 -15.59 -15.63
CA THR A 161 -3.60 -16.80 -14.84
C THR A 161 -3.95 -16.50 -13.37
N GLY A 162 -3.62 -15.30 -12.89
CA GLY A 162 -3.77 -14.90 -11.50
C GLY A 162 -2.71 -15.51 -10.58
N ILE A 163 -2.84 -15.23 -9.28
CA ILE A 163 -1.91 -15.71 -8.25
C ILE A 163 -2.66 -16.28 -7.05
N THR A 164 -1.99 -17.12 -6.27
CA THR A 164 -2.42 -17.48 -4.91
C THR A 164 -1.40 -16.94 -3.93
N TRP A 165 -1.83 -16.02 -3.08
CA TRP A 165 -1.03 -15.48 -1.99
C TRP A 165 -1.45 -16.17 -0.69
N LYS A 166 -0.53 -16.95 -0.10
CA LYS A 166 -0.76 -17.63 1.17
C LYS A 166 -0.08 -16.86 2.29
N LEU A 167 -0.86 -16.49 3.30
CA LEU A 167 -0.36 -15.99 4.56
C LEU A 167 -0.24 -17.17 5.51
N GLU A 168 0.94 -17.34 6.08
CA GLU A 168 1.23 -18.35 7.09
C GLU A 168 1.60 -17.63 8.39
N ASP A 169 1.50 -18.31 9.53
CA ASP A 169 2.09 -17.76 10.75
C ASP A 169 3.58 -17.55 10.54
N VAL A 170 4.02 -16.33 10.84
CA VAL A 170 5.44 -16.04 11.02
C VAL A 170 5.83 -16.54 12.40
N GLU A 171 6.94 -17.27 12.47
CA GLU A 171 7.50 -17.67 13.76
C GLU A 171 7.81 -16.39 14.54
N GLU A 172 7.30 -16.27 15.76
CA GLU A 172 7.46 -15.07 16.58
C GLU A 172 8.77 -15.14 17.38
N ALA A 173 9.45 -14.02 17.46
CA ALA A 173 10.65 -13.83 18.25
C ALA A 173 10.49 -12.62 19.19
N SER A 174 11.40 -12.50 20.15
CA SER A 174 11.45 -11.35 21.06
C SER A 174 12.85 -10.76 21.08
N LEU A 175 12.94 -9.44 20.90
CA LEU A 175 14.15 -8.66 21.08
C LEU A 175 14.04 -7.83 22.36
N THR A 176 14.86 -8.13 23.36
CA THR A 176 14.97 -7.32 24.57
C THR A 176 16.13 -6.34 24.43
N LEU A 177 15.82 -5.05 24.30
CA LEU A 177 16.79 -3.96 24.37
C LEU A 177 17.06 -3.60 25.83
N VAL A 178 18.33 -3.64 26.23
CA VAL A 178 18.81 -3.25 27.57
C VAL A 178 19.64 -1.96 27.45
N ASN A 179 19.23 -0.93 28.17
CA ASN A 179 19.91 0.36 28.21
C ASN A 179 20.92 0.40 29.38
N ASN A 180 22.20 0.19 29.10
CA ASN A 180 23.29 0.36 30.07
C ASN A 180 23.96 1.74 29.99
N LEU A 181 23.36 2.71 29.29
CA LEU A 181 23.80 4.10 29.29
C LEU A 181 23.31 4.84 30.54
N ASP A 182 23.89 6.01 30.78
CA ASP A 182 23.43 6.97 31.80
C ASP A 182 22.36 7.96 31.28
N ILE A 183 21.96 7.81 30.02
CA ILE A 183 20.92 8.59 29.36
C ILE A 183 19.74 7.70 28.90
N PRO A 184 18.51 8.25 28.80
CA PRO A 184 17.36 7.49 28.29
C PRO A 184 17.43 7.26 26.78
N ILE A 185 16.90 6.11 26.34
CA ILE A 185 16.60 5.84 24.92
C ILE A 185 15.15 6.23 24.66
N CYS A 186 14.94 7.10 23.68
CA CYS A 186 13.62 7.63 23.33
C CYS A 186 13.12 7.12 21.98
N TYR A 187 14.01 6.67 21.09
CA TYR A 187 13.63 6.10 19.81
C TYR A 187 14.36 4.80 19.54
N VAL A 188 13.63 3.81 19.04
CA VAL A 188 14.16 2.53 18.59
C VAL A 188 13.60 2.26 17.21
N PHE A 189 14.48 1.96 16.27
CA PHE A 189 14.11 1.55 14.92
C PHE A 189 14.57 0.12 14.71
N ILE A 190 13.64 -0.73 14.27
CA ILE A 190 13.87 -2.13 13.92
C ILE A 190 13.35 -2.29 12.51
N SER A 191 14.26 -2.45 11.54
CA SER A 191 13.90 -2.50 10.13
C SER A 191 14.37 -3.83 9.52
N PRO A 192 13.60 -4.51 8.66
CA PRO A 192 14.11 -5.67 7.95
C PRO A 192 15.38 -5.30 7.18
N SER A 193 16.45 -6.10 7.22
CA SER A 193 17.75 -5.74 6.61
C SER A 193 17.77 -5.61 5.08
N ARG A 194 16.63 -5.90 4.43
CA ARG A 194 16.43 -5.66 2.99
C ARG A 194 15.68 -4.37 2.71
N SER A 195 15.15 -3.72 3.74
CA SER A 195 14.50 -2.42 3.65
C SER A 195 15.54 -1.34 3.41
N THR A 196 15.19 -0.34 2.61
CA THR A 196 16.00 0.88 2.45
C THR A 196 15.64 1.97 3.46
N ASP A 197 14.55 1.78 4.21
CA ASP A 197 14.03 2.75 5.19
C ASP A 197 13.94 2.15 6.59
N TRP A 198 14.18 2.99 7.61
CA TRP A 198 14.11 2.61 9.03
C TRP A 198 12.68 2.42 9.56
N GLY A 199 11.69 3.03 8.90
CA GLY A 199 10.30 3.02 9.36
C GLY A 199 10.05 3.91 10.58
N ALA A 200 8.97 3.61 11.31
CA ALA A 200 8.54 4.37 12.48
C ALA A 200 9.29 3.99 13.77
N ASN A 201 9.18 4.84 14.80
CA ASN A 201 9.69 4.53 16.14
C ASN A 201 8.91 3.37 16.77
N TRP A 202 9.58 2.26 17.05
CA TRP A 202 9.00 1.07 17.68
C TRP A 202 8.67 1.26 19.17
N LEU A 203 9.22 2.27 19.85
CA LEU A 203 8.83 2.62 21.22
C LEU A 203 7.51 3.40 21.30
N GLY A 204 7.03 3.98 20.19
CA GLY A 204 5.90 4.91 20.23
C GLY A 204 6.18 6.10 21.15
N ASN A 205 5.41 6.21 22.24
CA ASN A 205 5.56 7.26 23.27
C ASN A 205 6.33 6.80 24.52
N GLU A 206 6.79 5.55 24.55
CA GLU A 206 7.54 4.99 25.69
C GLU A 206 9.02 5.41 25.65
N THR A 207 9.69 5.31 26.80
CA THR A 207 11.13 5.59 26.93
C THR A 207 11.81 4.50 27.76
N ILE A 208 13.05 4.15 27.43
CA ILE A 208 13.85 3.19 28.20
C ILE A 208 14.82 3.98 29.09
N PRO A 209 14.56 4.08 30.41
CA PRO A 209 15.43 4.83 31.32
C PRO A 209 16.82 4.17 31.44
N PRO A 210 17.84 4.88 31.96
CA PRO A 210 19.13 4.28 32.35
C PRO A 210 18.96 3.03 33.21
N GLY A 211 19.63 1.93 32.82
CA GLY A 211 19.51 0.61 33.46
C GLY A 211 18.20 -0.14 33.15
N GLY A 212 17.29 0.44 32.37
CA GLY A 212 16.02 -0.15 31.98
C GLY A 212 16.13 -1.10 30.79
N SER A 213 15.02 -1.78 30.49
CA SER A 213 14.91 -2.62 29.29
C SER A 213 13.51 -2.60 28.71
N TYR A 214 13.38 -2.84 27.41
CA TYR A 214 12.12 -3.01 26.70
C TYR A 214 12.16 -4.24 25.81
N THR A 215 11.06 -4.99 25.72
CA THR A 215 10.97 -6.18 24.86
C THR A 215 10.02 -5.93 23.70
N PHE A 216 10.53 -6.08 22.49
CA PHE A 216 9.77 -6.04 21.25
C PHE A 216 9.40 -7.46 20.84
N HIS A 217 8.18 -7.64 20.32
CA HIS A 217 7.73 -8.88 19.69
C HIS A 217 7.63 -8.65 18.20
N LEU A 218 8.23 -9.54 17.41
CA LEU A 218 8.37 -9.40 15.98
C LEU A 218 8.64 -10.75 15.31
N PRO A 219 8.34 -10.88 14.01
CA PRO A 219 8.66 -12.08 13.24
C PRO A 219 10.15 -12.46 13.31
N THR A 220 10.43 -13.76 13.21
CA THR A 220 11.80 -14.23 12.99
C THR A 220 12.33 -13.66 11.68
N GLY A 221 13.57 -13.19 11.68
CA GLY A 221 14.17 -12.64 10.47
C GLY A 221 15.50 -11.95 10.73
N THR A 222 16.00 -11.27 9.71
CA THR A 222 17.22 -10.44 9.78
C THR A 222 16.83 -8.97 9.76
N TYR A 223 17.29 -8.23 10.77
CA TYR A 223 16.91 -6.84 11.00
C TYR A 223 18.13 -5.94 11.23
N ASP A 224 17.99 -4.69 10.81
CA ASP A 224 18.87 -3.60 11.19
C ASP A 224 18.26 -2.90 12.40
N LEU A 225 19.08 -2.49 13.37
CA LEU A 225 18.67 -1.92 14.66
C LEU A 225 19.36 -0.58 14.90
N SER A 226 18.59 0.41 15.34
CA SER A 226 19.09 1.75 15.71
C SER A 226 18.44 2.22 17.00
N ALA A 227 19.25 2.62 17.99
CA ALA A 227 18.79 3.20 19.25
C ALA A 227 19.23 4.66 19.30
N ARG A 228 18.30 5.56 19.67
CA ARG A 228 18.54 7.00 19.69
C ARG A 228 18.08 7.65 20.99
N GLY A 229 18.82 8.68 21.38
CA GLY A 229 18.51 9.51 22.53
C GLY A 229 17.32 10.42 22.26
N CYS A 230 16.91 11.19 23.26
CA CYS A 230 15.72 12.05 23.16
C CYS A 230 15.93 13.29 22.26
N ASP A 231 17.17 13.57 21.87
CA ASP A 231 17.55 14.51 20.82
C ASP A 231 17.54 13.89 19.41
N ASN A 232 17.12 12.61 19.29
CA ASN A 232 17.09 11.81 18.07
C ASN A 232 18.47 11.53 17.45
N ASN A 233 19.55 11.70 18.22
CA ASN A 233 20.88 11.28 17.81
C ASN A 233 21.15 9.81 18.19
N PRO A 234 21.89 9.05 17.35
CA PRO A 234 22.29 7.68 17.70
C PRO A 234 23.07 7.63 19.01
N VAL A 235 22.71 6.68 19.89
CA VAL A 235 23.42 6.44 21.16
C VAL A 235 24.27 5.16 21.12
N SER A 236 24.24 4.45 20.00
CA SER A 236 25.11 3.33 19.67
C SER A 236 25.36 3.31 18.17
N GLU A 237 26.32 2.48 17.73
CA GLU A 237 26.39 2.10 16.32
C GLU A 237 25.11 1.38 15.89
N GLU A 238 24.72 1.57 14.64
CA GLU A 238 23.61 0.84 14.03
C GLU A 238 24.04 -0.62 13.81
N VAL A 239 23.20 -1.54 14.28
CA VAL A 239 23.44 -2.98 14.07
C VAL A 239 22.82 -3.33 12.72
N GLN A 240 23.57 -4.03 11.87
CA GLN A 240 23.13 -4.42 10.53
C GLN A 240 23.02 -5.94 10.45
N GLY A 241 21.93 -6.46 9.86
CA GLY A 241 21.78 -7.89 9.61
C GLY A 241 21.61 -8.77 10.85
N GLN A 242 21.12 -8.22 11.97
CA GLN A 242 20.89 -8.99 13.20
C GLN A 242 19.81 -10.06 12.97
N GLU A 243 20.20 -11.33 13.07
CA GLU A 243 19.24 -12.43 13.10
C GLU A 243 18.48 -12.41 14.42
N ILE A 244 17.16 -12.30 14.34
CA ILE A 244 16.24 -12.34 15.46
C ILE A 244 15.44 -13.62 15.34
N ALA A 245 15.74 -14.59 16.19
CA ALA A 245 15.02 -15.85 16.31
C ALA A 245 14.93 -16.28 17.78
N GLY A 246 13.76 -16.72 18.22
CA GLY A 246 13.51 -17.04 19.63
C GLY A 246 13.66 -15.81 20.53
N LYS A 247 14.52 -15.87 21.55
CA LYS A 247 14.77 -14.75 22.49
C LYS A 247 16.16 -14.16 22.27
N VAL A 248 16.22 -12.90 21.84
CA VAL A 248 17.45 -12.16 21.59
C VAL A 248 17.55 -10.99 22.56
N ILE A 249 18.76 -10.73 23.07
CA ILE A 249 19.06 -9.57 23.91
C ILE A 249 20.02 -8.66 23.13
N TRP A 250 19.65 -7.39 23.00
CA TRP A 250 20.50 -6.33 22.48
C TRP A 250 20.85 -5.37 23.61
N THR A 251 22.13 -5.25 23.94
CA THR A 251 22.58 -4.36 25.01
C THR A 251 23.29 -3.16 24.41
N VAL A 252 22.81 -1.96 24.74
CA VAL A 252 23.49 -0.70 24.42
C VAL A 252 24.28 -0.28 25.64
N SER A 253 25.60 -0.15 25.49
CA SER A 253 26.56 0.22 26.54
C SER A 253 27.42 1.40 26.09
N PRO A 254 28.13 2.08 27.01
CA PRO A 254 29.04 3.19 26.68
C PRO A 254 30.16 2.83 25.69
#